data_AF-F9YUN4-F1
#
_entry.id   AF-F9YUN4-F1
#
_cell.length_a   1.000
_cell.length_b   1.000
_cell.length_c   1.000
_cell.angle_alpha   90.00
_cell.angle_beta   90.00
_cell.angle_gamma   90.00
#
_symmetry.space_group_name_H-M   'P 1'
#
loop_
_entity.id
_entity.type
_entity.pdbx_description
1 polymer ?
#
loop_
_entity_poly.entity_id
_entity_poly.type
_entity_poly.pdbx_seq_one_letter_code
_entity_poly.pdbx_strand_id
1 'polypeptide(L)'
;MRFNFFSRWFAIGMIAAALVMTGCSKDDKNDEPKLNNAVRIDGETKPIVKAKINKSELADNNYEMHIYLSEKEGFEIHVAKQHHEGQTIDLTKKEPERDGGGYWYVGYYKSEEIIFTAYAGPGVSDPVFQSGTLYVKRLDDVDGQPVFEIELKNGKVKAEGGYGDGKEHTISFHYKGKLELFKEDNTIKDNAVMIDGETKPIVGAKIDEDRLAKNNYNMYIYLSESEYVRIMATKEYHEGKIIDLTKKELEHEGWYWSVEYYESGETILDTFADPDQQNYPVFQSGTLYLKRLDDANGQPVFEIKLENGKVKGEEEYGDGKEHTIRLYYAGKLELL
;
A
#
# COMPACT_ATOMS: atom_id res chain seq x y z
N MET A 1 -3.47 6.16 9.20
CA MET A 1 -3.24 5.83 7.77
C MET A 1 -4.62 5.75 7.12
N ARG A 2 -4.98 6.69 6.24
CA ARG A 2 -6.24 6.63 5.48
C ARG A 2 -5.95 5.93 4.16
N PHE A 3 -6.35 4.66 4.04
CA PHE A 3 -6.32 3.97 2.76
C PHE A 3 -7.47 4.54 1.90
N ASN A 4 -7.13 5.26 0.82
CA ASN A 4 -8.11 5.79 -0.13
C ASN A 4 -8.72 4.64 -0.95
N PHE A 5 -9.79 4.06 -0.42
CA PHE A 5 -10.38 2.80 -0.87
C PHE A 5 -11.22 2.91 -2.16
N PHE A 6 -11.60 4.12 -2.60
CA PHE A 6 -12.54 4.30 -3.71
C PHE A 6 -12.14 5.41 -4.70
N SER A 7 -11.04 5.23 -5.41
CA SER A 7 -10.74 6.05 -6.60
C SER A 7 -11.20 5.37 -7.90
N ARG A 8 -12.42 5.77 -8.31
CA ARG A 8 -12.93 6.02 -9.67
C ARG A 8 -13.21 4.88 -10.69
N TRP A 9 -14.51 4.81 -11.03
CA TRP A 9 -15.21 4.34 -12.25
C TRP A 9 -15.32 2.83 -12.50
N PHE A 10 -16.44 2.23 -12.10
CA PHE A 10 -16.96 1.01 -12.73
C PHE A 10 -18.50 1.04 -12.81
N ALA A 11 -19.04 0.71 -13.99
CA ALA A 11 -20.44 0.34 -14.13
C ALA A 11 -20.56 -1.17 -13.85
N ILE A 12 -21.21 -1.55 -12.76
CA ILE A 12 -21.43 -2.96 -12.40
C ILE A 12 -22.79 -3.39 -12.93
N GLY A 13 -22.82 -4.38 -13.83
CA GLY A 13 -24.02 -5.16 -14.09
C GLY A 13 -24.34 -5.99 -12.84
N MET A 14 -25.49 -5.75 -12.20
CA MET A 14 -25.93 -6.50 -11.02
C MET A 14 -26.04 -8.00 -11.36
N ILE A 15 -25.13 -8.82 -10.82
CA ILE A 15 -25.32 -10.26 -10.75
C ILE A 15 -26.09 -10.51 -9.45
N ALA A 16 -27.37 -10.87 -9.56
CA ALA A 16 -28.16 -11.31 -8.43
C ALA A 16 -27.62 -12.67 -7.94
N ALA A 17 -26.77 -12.66 -6.92
CA ALA A 17 -26.36 -13.88 -6.23
C ALA A 17 -27.55 -14.38 -5.38
N ALA A 18 -28.07 -15.56 -5.72
CA ALA A 18 -29.14 -16.18 -4.94
C ALA A 18 -28.56 -16.77 -3.64
N LEU A 19 -28.99 -16.24 -2.49
CA LEU A 19 -28.73 -16.83 -1.18
C LEU A 19 -29.50 -18.15 -1.05
N VAL A 20 -28.80 -19.28 -1.14
CA VAL A 20 -29.37 -20.59 -0.81
C VAL A 20 -29.29 -20.79 0.70
N MET A 21 -30.32 -20.36 1.42
CA MET A 21 -30.50 -20.70 2.83
C MET A 21 -31.12 -22.10 2.91
N THR A 22 -30.29 -23.15 2.97
CA THR A 22 -30.78 -24.50 3.27
C THR A 22 -31.21 -24.56 4.73
N GLY A 23 -32.49 -24.29 4.99
CA GLY A 23 -33.13 -24.65 6.25
C GLY A 23 -33.55 -26.11 6.21
N CYS A 24 -32.93 -26.96 7.03
CA CYS A 24 -33.45 -28.30 7.34
C CYS A 24 -33.11 -28.70 8.78
N SER A 25 -34.10 -28.50 9.66
CA SER A 25 -34.60 -29.39 10.73
C SER A 25 -33.65 -30.20 11.63
N LYS A 26 -33.78 -29.86 12.93
CA LYS A 26 -33.73 -30.68 14.16
C LYS A 26 -32.40 -31.25 14.64
N ASP A 27 -32.08 -30.80 15.85
CA ASP A 27 -31.18 -31.37 16.86
C ASP A 27 -29.68 -31.34 16.57
N ASP A 28 -29.08 -30.14 16.66
CA ASP A 28 -27.80 -29.97 17.37
C ASP A 28 -27.58 -28.51 17.78
N LYS A 29 -27.27 -28.29 19.07
CA LYS A 29 -27.03 -26.95 19.64
C LYS A 29 -25.60 -26.49 19.32
N ASN A 30 -25.28 -26.14 18.07
CA ASN A 30 -24.26 -25.13 17.71
C ASN A 30 -23.97 -24.93 16.22
N ASP A 31 -24.75 -25.49 15.29
CA ASP A 31 -24.43 -25.33 13.88
C ASP A 31 -24.85 -23.94 13.35
N GLU A 32 -23.87 -23.03 13.26
CA GLU A 32 -24.01 -21.80 12.48
C GLU A 32 -24.36 -22.12 11.02
N PRO A 33 -25.13 -21.25 10.34
CA PRO A 33 -25.44 -21.45 8.93
C PRO A 33 -24.14 -21.48 8.11
N LYS A 34 -23.96 -22.54 7.30
CA LYS A 34 -22.85 -22.62 6.34
C LYS A 34 -22.92 -21.43 5.39
N LEU A 35 -22.01 -20.49 5.55
CA LEU A 35 -21.82 -19.40 4.60
C LEU A 35 -21.20 -19.97 3.33
N ASN A 36 -21.79 -19.64 2.17
CA ASN A 36 -21.23 -20.02 0.89
C ASN A 36 -21.09 -18.77 0.03
N ASN A 37 -19.86 -18.26 -0.10
CA ASN A 37 -19.56 -16.98 -0.74
C ASN A 37 -20.37 -15.81 -0.14
N ALA A 38 -20.43 -15.79 1.19
CA ALA A 38 -21.16 -14.79 1.96
C ALA A 38 -20.39 -14.45 3.23
N VAL A 39 -20.63 -13.26 3.75
CA VAL A 39 -20.13 -12.77 5.03
C VAL A 39 -21.31 -12.56 5.97
N ARG A 40 -21.09 -12.77 7.26
CA ARG A 40 -21.99 -12.33 8.33
C ARG A 40 -21.24 -11.34 9.21
N ILE A 41 -21.72 -10.11 9.26
CA ILE A 41 -21.15 -9.02 10.08
C ILE A 41 -22.22 -8.53 11.02
N ASP A 42 -21.94 -8.48 12.32
CA ASP A 42 -22.87 -8.01 13.37
C ASP A 42 -24.26 -8.67 13.29
N GLY A 43 -24.27 -9.95 12.96
CA GLY A 43 -25.47 -10.76 12.80
C GLY A 43 -26.14 -10.66 11.42
N GLU A 44 -25.82 -9.64 10.62
CA GLU A 44 -26.35 -9.42 9.26
C GLU A 44 -25.56 -10.23 8.22
N THR A 45 -26.26 -11.00 7.37
CA THR A 45 -25.61 -11.78 6.29
C THR A 45 -25.66 -11.01 4.97
N LYS A 46 -24.50 -10.86 4.32
CA LYS A 46 -24.34 -10.16 3.04
C LYS A 46 -23.65 -11.06 2.02
N PRO A 47 -24.06 -11.02 0.74
CA PRO A 47 -23.35 -11.75 -0.31
C PRO A 47 -21.99 -11.11 -0.60
N ILE A 48 -21.01 -11.93 -1.00
CA ILE A 48 -19.78 -11.44 -1.60
C ILE A 48 -20.07 -11.17 -3.07
N VAL A 49 -19.93 -9.92 -3.52
CA VAL A 49 -20.23 -9.52 -4.89
C VAL A 49 -19.01 -9.59 -5.80
N LYS A 50 -17.81 -9.44 -5.21
CA LYS A 50 -16.55 -9.46 -5.95
C LYS A 50 -15.38 -9.80 -5.02
N ALA A 51 -14.37 -10.46 -5.56
CA ALA A 51 -13.15 -10.77 -4.82
C ALA A 51 -11.93 -10.62 -5.74
N LYS A 52 -10.89 -9.97 -5.24
CA LYS A 52 -9.67 -9.62 -5.99
C LYS A 52 -8.42 -9.96 -5.20
N ILE A 53 -7.29 -10.13 -5.89
CA ILE A 53 -5.97 -10.32 -5.27
C ILE A 53 -4.89 -9.50 -6.00
N ASN A 54 -3.99 -8.87 -5.23
CA ASN A 54 -2.93 -8.03 -5.77
C ASN A 54 -1.91 -8.90 -6.49
N LYS A 55 -1.70 -8.63 -7.78
CA LYS A 55 -0.82 -9.38 -8.67
C LYS A 55 0.65 -9.24 -8.27
N SER A 56 1.08 -8.07 -7.79
CA SER A 56 2.46 -7.84 -7.37
C SER A 56 2.77 -8.62 -6.11
N GLU A 57 1.94 -8.47 -5.06
CA GLU A 57 2.10 -9.22 -3.81
C GLU A 57 2.05 -10.73 -4.04
N LEU A 58 1.13 -11.18 -4.91
CA LEU A 58 1.03 -12.60 -5.26
C LEU A 58 2.32 -13.15 -5.88
N ALA A 59 3.03 -12.34 -6.68
CA ALA A 59 4.32 -12.72 -7.24
C ALA A 59 5.41 -12.84 -6.16
N ASP A 60 5.30 -12.03 -5.11
CA ASP A 60 6.22 -12.01 -3.95
C ASP A 60 5.80 -12.99 -2.84
N ASN A 61 4.87 -13.91 -3.13
CA ASN A 61 4.32 -14.90 -2.19
C ASN A 61 3.58 -14.29 -0.98
N ASN A 62 3.07 -13.07 -1.13
CA ASN A 62 2.10 -12.46 -0.22
C ASN A 62 0.71 -12.48 -0.85
N TYR A 63 -0.33 -12.64 -0.04
CA TYR A 63 -1.71 -12.60 -0.49
C TYR A 63 -2.37 -11.37 0.11
N GLU A 64 -2.46 -10.31 -0.70
CA GLU A 64 -3.28 -9.13 -0.41
C GLU A 64 -4.60 -9.28 -1.17
N MET A 65 -5.65 -9.64 -0.42
CA MET A 65 -6.96 -10.00 -0.96
C MET A 65 -7.99 -8.96 -0.55
N HIS A 66 -8.82 -8.54 -1.51
CA HIS A 66 -9.92 -7.60 -1.29
C HIS A 66 -11.24 -8.30 -1.60
N ILE A 67 -12.13 -8.34 -0.61
CA ILE A 67 -13.46 -8.95 -0.72
C ILE A 67 -14.50 -7.85 -0.61
N TYR A 68 -15.30 -7.68 -1.66
CA TYR A 68 -16.29 -6.63 -1.77
C TYR A 68 -17.69 -7.18 -1.50
N LEU A 69 -18.45 -6.41 -0.71
CA LEU A 69 -19.87 -6.64 -0.40
C LEU A 69 -20.75 -5.65 -1.17
N SER A 70 -20.20 -4.47 -1.48
CA SER A 70 -20.79 -3.47 -2.38
C SER A 70 -19.68 -2.59 -2.97
N GLU A 71 -20.05 -1.57 -3.74
CA GLU A 71 -19.10 -0.55 -4.23
C GLU A 71 -18.42 0.24 -3.11
N LYS A 72 -18.97 0.28 -1.90
CA LYS A 72 -18.46 1.09 -0.79
C LYS A 72 -18.24 0.29 0.49
N GLU A 73 -18.28 -1.04 0.43
CA GLU A 73 -18.20 -1.88 1.61
C GLU A 73 -17.46 -3.17 1.28
N GLY A 74 -16.48 -3.52 2.11
CA GLY A 74 -15.63 -4.69 1.88
C GLY A 74 -14.59 -4.87 2.96
N PHE A 75 -13.81 -5.93 2.84
CA PHE A 75 -12.73 -6.23 3.76
C PHE A 75 -11.46 -6.64 3.02
N GLU A 76 -10.33 -6.41 3.67
CA GLU A 76 -8.99 -6.74 3.23
C GLU A 76 -8.43 -7.84 4.11
N ILE A 77 -7.68 -8.75 3.49
CA ILE A 77 -7.00 -9.84 4.19
C ILE A 77 -5.60 -9.94 3.62
N HIS A 78 -4.60 -9.71 4.47
CA HIS A 78 -3.20 -9.91 4.09
C HIS A 78 -2.65 -11.12 4.82
N VAL A 79 -2.03 -12.04 4.09
CA VAL A 79 -1.29 -13.17 4.67
C VAL A 79 -0.07 -13.48 3.81
N ALA A 80 1.05 -13.86 4.43
CA ALA A 80 2.19 -14.42 3.71
C ALA A 80 2.01 -15.92 3.45
N LYS A 81 2.18 -16.37 2.19
CA LYS A 81 2.03 -17.77 1.78
C LYS A 81 2.87 -18.72 2.65
N GLN A 82 4.15 -18.39 2.83
CA GLN A 82 5.11 -19.22 3.53
C GLN A 82 4.77 -19.47 5.02
N HIS A 83 3.99 -18.59 5.63
CA HIS A 83 3.69 -18.62 7.06
C HIS A 83 2.26 -19.04 7.37
N HIS A 84 1.32 -18.83 6.44
CA HIS A 84 -0.10 -18.93 6.74
C HIS A 84 -0.87 -19.89 5.83
N GLU A 85 -0.39 -20.15 4.60
CA GLU A 85 -1.18 -20.90 3.62
C GLU A 85 -1.50 -22.32 4.11
N GLY A 86 -2.78 -22.69 4.02
CA GLY A 86 -3.26 -24.02 4.39
C GLY A 86 -3.23 -24.30 5.89
N GLN A 87 -2.91 -23.31 6.72
CA GLN A 87 -2.92 -23.41 8.17
C GLN A 87 -4.08 -22.60 8.75
N THR A 88 -4.58 -23.04 9.91
CA THR A 88 -5.54 -22.26 10.68
C THR A 88 -4.78 -21.26 11.54
N ILE A 89 -4.98 -19.98 11.24
CA ILE A 89 -4.41 -18.84 11.93
C ILE A 89 -5.28 -18.50 13.14
N ASP A 90 -4.68 -18.36 14.31
CA ASP A 90 -5.32 -17.84 15.51
C ASP A 90 -5.28 -16.31 15.51
N LEU A 91 -6.43 -15.66 15.28
CA LEU A 91 -6.52 -14.21 15.15
C LEU A 91 -6.40 -13.48 16.50
N THR A 92 -6.32 -14.21 17.62
CA THR A 92 -6.27 -13.65 18.96
C THR A 92 -4.86 -13.27 19.43
N LYS A 93 -3.85 -13.55 18.59
CA LYS A 93 -2.46 -13.42 18.98
C LYS A 93 -1.69 -12.58 17.98
N LYS A 94 -0.79 -11.77 18.54
CA LYS A 94 0.35 -11.26 17.79
C LYS A 94 1.24 -12.44 17.39
N GLU A 95 1.82 -12.33 16.23
CA GLU A 95 2.75 -13.31 15.71
C GLU A 95 4.17 -13.00 16.18
N PRO A 96 5.02 -14.03 16.35
CA PRO A 96 6.40 -13.82 16.78
C PRO A 96 7.21 -13.05 15.72
N GLU A 97 8.23 -12.32 16.18
CA GLU A 97 9.24 -11.74 15.29
C GLU A 97 9.89 -12.82 14.42
N ARG A 98 10.09 -12.50 13.14
CA ARG A 98 10.66 -13.43 12.17
C ARG A 98 11.24 -12.69 10.97
N ASP A 99 12.25 -13.30 10.37
CA ASP A 99 12.86 -12.81 9.15
C ASP A 99 11.98 -13.17 7.93
N GLY A 100 11.54 -12.15 7.21
CA GLY A 100 10.85 -12.27 5.93
C GLY A 100 9.36 -12.67 6.00
N GLY A 101 8.58 -12.11 5.06
CA GLY A 101 7.13 -12.31 4.93
C GLY A 101 6.29 -11.40 5.81
N GLY A 102 5.13 -10.99 5.31
CA GLY A 102 4.16 -10.20 6.07
C GLY A 102 3.46 -11.00 7.18
N TYR A 103 2.96 -10.27 8.19
CA TYR A 103 2.10 -10.78 9.24
C TYR A 103 0.63 -10.78 8.80
N TRP A 104 -0.24 -11.56 9.45
CA TRP A 104 -1.65 -11.52 9.08
C TRP A 104 -2.28 -10.15 9.40
N TYR A 105 -3.18 -9.71 8.52
CA TYR A 105 -3.96 -8.49 8.63
C TYR A 105 -5.41 -8.76 8.21
N VAL A 106 -6.37 -8.17 8.92
CA VAL A 106 -7.77 -8.12 8.50
C VAL A 106 -8.32 -6.71 8.75
N GLY A 107 -8.83 -6.07 7.70
CA GLY A 107 -9.47 -4.75 7.78
C GLY A 107 -10.89 -4.80 7.22
N TYR A 108 -11.85 -4.14 7.86
CA TYR A 108 -13.20 -3.98 7.37
C TYR A 108 -13.53 -2.49 7.21
N TYR A 109 -14.05 -2.14 6.03
CA TYR A 109 -14.23 -0.78 5.59
C TYR A 109 -15.64 -0.56 5.06
N LYS A 110 -16.18 0.63 5.35
CA LYS A 110 -17.49 1.05 4.85
C LYS A 110 -17.48 2.54 4.57
N SER A 111 -17.84 2.92 3.34
CA SER A 111 -17.92 4.31 2.89
C SER A 111 -16.65 5.13 3.16
N GLU A 112 -15.47 4.56 2.87
CA GLU A 112 -14.14 5.16 3.13
C GLU A 112 -13.76 5.23 4.61
N GLU A 113 -14.62 4.76 5.51
CA GLU A 113 -14.32 4.69 6.94
C GLU A 113 -13.75 3.32 7.30
N ILE A 114 -12.75 3.35 8.18
CA ILE A 114 -12.24 2.16 8.85
C ILE A 114 -13.25 1.78 9.93
N ILE A 115 -13.91 0.64 9.77
CA ILE A 115 -14.78 0.10 10.82
C ILE A 115 -13.93 -0.61 11.86
N PHE A 116 -13.04 -1.49 11.41
CA PHE A 116 -11.95 -2.01 12.23
C PHE A 116 -10.78 -2.48 11.36
N THR A 117 -9.58 -2.46 11.94
CA THR A 117 -8.39 -3.17 11.46
C THR A 117 -7.81 -3.98 12.60
N ALA A 118 -7.26 -5.14 12.27
CA ALA A 118 -6.52 -5.97 13.19
C ALA A 118 -5.28 -6.52 12.49
N TYR A 119 -4.16 -6.56 13.21
CA TYR A 119 -2.87 -6.87 12.63
C TYR A 119 -2.00 -7.65 13.62
N ALA A 120 -1.30 -8.67 13.12
CA ALA A 120 -0.51 -9.56 13.96
C ALA A 120 0.92 -9.11 14.25
N GLY A 121 1.40 -8.03 13.61
CA GLY A 121 2.79 -7.61 13.74
C GLY A 121 3.23 -7.44 15.21
N PRO A 122 4.39 -7.97 15.61
CA PRO A 122 4.94 -7.75 16.94
C PRO A 122 5.34 -6.28 17.11
N GLY A 123 5.29 -5.79 18.35
CA GLY A 123 5.76 -4.44 18.69
C GLY A 123 4.91 -3.26 18.21
N VAL A 124 3.83 -3.48 17.46
CA VAL A 124 2.90 -2.42 17.01
C VAL A 124 1.62 -2.37 17.83
N SER A 125 0.99 -1.19 17.84
CA SER A 125 -0.18 -0.88 18.67
C SER A 125 -1.52 -1.33 18.08
N ASP A 126 -1.55 -1.82 16.84
CA ASP A 126 -2.75 -2.38 16.22
C ASP A 126 -3.39 -3.45 17.11
N PRO A 127 -4.72 -3.50 17.20
CA PRO A 127 -5.40 -4.54 17.96
C PRO A 127 -5.31 -5.89 17.23
N VAL A 128 -5.63 -6.95 17.97
CA VAL A 128 -5.92 -8.29 17.43
C VAL A 128 -7.39 -8.62 17.68
N PHE A 129 -7.88 -9.72 17.14
CA PHE A 129 -9.23 -10.18 17.47
C PHE A 129 -9.29 -10.66 18.93
N GLN A 130 -10.45 -10.52 19.56
CA GLN A 130 -10.78 -11.13 20.84
C GLN A 130 -11.11 -12.62 20.68
N SER A 131 -11.61 -13.03 19.51
CA SER A 131 -11.83 -14.42 19.13
C SER A 131 -11.76 -14.59 17.62
N GLY A 132 -11.51 -15.82 17.18
CA GLY A 132 -11.72 -16.23 15.81
C GLY A 132 -10.48 -16.82 15.16
N THR A 133 -10.69 -17.42 14.00
CA THR A 133 -9.63 -18.04 13.21
C THR A 133 -9.75 -17.67 11.74
N LEU A 134 -8.63 -17.59 11.04
CA LEU A 134 -8.57 -17.38 9.60
C LEU A 134 -7.87 -18.57 8.93
N TYR A 135 -8.42 -19.02 7.82
CA TYR A 135 -7.83 -20.03 6.94
C TYR A 135 -7.77 -19.47 5.52
N VAL A 136 -6.63 -19.63 4.86
CA VAL A 136 -6.42 -19.19 3.48
C VAL A 136 -5.67 -20.28 2.73
N LYS A 137 -6.18 -20.72 1.57
CA LYS A 137 -5.50 -21.71 0.74
C LYS A 137 -5.72 -21.45 -0.74
N ARG A 138 -4.63 -21.36 -1.51
CA ARG A 138 -4.70 -21.45 -2.97
C ARG A 138 -5.00 -22.89 -3.39
N LEU A 139 -5.97 -23.06 -4.26
CA LEU A 139 -6.45 -24.36 -4.71
C LEU A 139 -5.95 -24.72 -6.11
N ASP A 140 -6.05 -23.77 -7.05
CA ASP A 140 -5.74 -23.98 -8.46
C ASP A 140 -5.59 -22.63 -9.19
N ASP A 141 -5.26 -22.67 -10.48
CA ASP A 141 -5.34 -21.53 -11.40
C ASP A 141 -6.26 -21.88 -12.58
N VAL A 142 -7.34 -21.11 -12.77
CA VAL A 142 -8.34 -21.38 -13.79
C VAL A 142 -8.54 -20.14 -14.65
N ASP A 143 -8.27 -20.27 -15.95
CA ASP A 143 -8.30 -19.16 -16.94
C ASP A 143 -7.36 -18.00 -16.57
N GLY A 144 -6.20 -18.32 -16.01
CA GLY A 144 -5.19 -17.32 -15.61
C GLY A 144 -5.55 -16.53 -14.34
N GLN A 145 -6.60 -16.92 -13.62
CA GLN A 145 -6.96 -16.36 -12.31
C GLN A 145 -6.76 -17.42 -11.22
N PRO A 146 -6.18 -17.04 -10.07
CA PRO A 146 -6.00 -17.98 -8.98
C PRO A 146 -7.32 -18.26 -8.25
N VAL A 147 -7.52 -19.51 -7.87
CA VAL A 147 -8.68 -20.00 -7.11
C VAL A 147 -8.27 -20.20 -5.67
N PHE A 148 -9.05 -19.66 -4.74
CA PHE A 148 -8.78 -19.74 -3.31
C PHE A 148 -9.98 -20.30 -2.54
N GLU A 149 -9.68 -20.86 -1.37
CA GLU A 149 -10.60 -21.09 -0.27
C GLU A 149 -10.15 -20.25 0.92
N ILE A 150 -11.07 -19.43 1.44
CA ILE A 150 -10.83 -18.47 2.49
C ILE A 150 -11.97 -18.61 3.49
N GLU A 151 -11.64 -18.74 4.77
CA GLU A 151 -12.62 -18.89 5.82
C GLU A 151 -12.20 -18.12 7.07
N LEU A 152 -13.06 -17.21 7.53
CA LEU A 152 -12.92 -16.57 8.82
C LEU A 152 -14.08 -17.02 9.70
N LYS A 153 -13.78 -17.62 10.85
CA LYS A 153 -14.78 -18.14 11.79
C LYS A 153 -14.75 -17.37 13.10
N ASN A 154 -15.93 -16.98 13.59
CA ASN A 154 -16.15 -16.46 14.94
C ASN A 154 -15.23 -15.27 15.29
N GLY A 155 -14.97 -14.43 14.29
CA GLY A 155 -14.21 -13.20 14.46
C GLY A 155 -14.96 -12.26 15.39
N LYS A 156 -14.29 -11.83 16.46
CA LYS A 156 -14.77 -10.76 17.33
C LYS A 156 -13.64 -9.76 17.55
N VAL A 157 -13.88 -8.48 17.33
CA VAL A 157 -12.84 -7.45 17.41
C VAL A 157 -13.42 -6.16 17.97
N LYS A 158 -12.62 -5.45 18.75
CA LYS A 158 -12.91 -4.08 19.18
C LYS A 158 -11.66 -3.25 18.90
N ALA A 159 -11.75 -2.37 17.92
CA ALA A 159 -10.66 -1.51 17.51
C ALA A 159 -11.02 -0.05 17.80
N GLU A 160 -10.09 0.70 18.39
CA GLU A 160 -10.32 2.08 18.82
C GLU A 160 -9.34 3.04 18.12
N GLY A 161 -9.67 4.33 18.11
CA GLY A 161 -8.79 5.37 17.57
C GLY A 161 -8.57 5.24 16.06
N GLY A 162 -7.32 5.26 15.62
CA GLY A 162 -6.95 5.16 14.20
C GLY A 162 -7.21 3.79 13.55
N TYR A 163 -7.65 2.80 14.33
CA TYR A 163 -7.82 1.41 13.91
C TYR A 163 -9.29 0.98 13.80
N GLY A 164 -10.25 1.81 14.21
CA GLY A 164 -11.67 1.46 14.14
C GLY A 164 -12.58 2.44 14.83
N ASP A 165 -13.88 2.19 14.72
CA ASP A 165 -14.94 3.09 15.19
C ASP A 165 -15.19 3.04 16.72
N GLY A 166 -14.39 2.27 17.45
CA GLY A 166 -14.49 2.07 18.89
C GLY A 166 -15.55 1.07 19.33
N LYS A 167 -16.31 0.49 18.40
CA LYS A 167 -17.34 -0.52 18.71
C LYS A 167 -16.77 -1.92 18.58
N GLU A 168 -17.47 -2.84 19.23
CA GLU A 168 -17.22 -4.26 19.10
C GLU A 168 -17.98 -4.78 17.89
N HIS A 169 -17.28 -5.50 17.01
CA HIS A 169 -17.81 -6.08 15.79
C HIS A 169 -17.59 -7.59 15.77
N THR A 170 -18.53 -8.29 15.13
CA THR A 170 -18.43 -9.73 14.85
C THR A 170 -18.40 -9.98 13.35
N ILE A 171 -17.58 -10.95 12.92
CA ILE A 171 -17.44 -11.32 11.52
C ILE A 171 -17.22 -12.83 11.38
N SER A 172 -17.95 -13.46 10.47
CA SER A 172 -17.68 -14.81 9.95
C SER A 172 -17.89 -14.78 8.44
N PHE A 173 -17.06 -15.45 7.65
CA PHE A 173 -17.31 -15.60 6.22
C PHE A 173 -16.62 -16.82 5.65
N HIS A 174 -17.12 -17.26 4.50
CA HIS A 174 -16.48 -18.28 3.70
C HIS A 174 -16.55 -17.88 2.23
N TYR A 175 -15.41 -17.96 1.56
CA TYR A 175 -15.23 -17.72 0.14
C TYR A 175 -14.50 -18.89 -0.51
N LYS A 176 -15.04 -19.41 -1.60
CA LYS A 176 -14.39 -20.40 -2.45
C LYS A 176 -14.64 -20.06 -3.91
N GLY A 177 -13.60 -19.62 -4.62
CA GLY A 177 -13.74 -19.16 -5.99
C GLY A 177 -12.48 -18.50 -6.55
N LYS A 178 -12.60 -18.01 -7.79
CA LYS A 178 -11.56 -17.26 -8.49
C LYS A 178 -11.38 -15.88 -7.85
N LEU A 179 -10.14 -15.42 -7.68
CA LEU A 179 -9.87 -14.03 -7.35
C LEU A 179 -9.44 -13.31 -8.64
N GLU A 180 -10.10 -12.21 -8.96
CA GLU A 180 -9.66 -11.36 -10.07
C GLU A 180 -8.28 -10.78 -9.74
N LEU A 181 -7.31 -11.01 -10.61
CA LEU A 181 -6.03 -10.34 -10.52
C LEU A 181 -6.26 -8.85 -10.76
N PHE A 182 -5.87 -8.03 -9.79
CA PHE A 182 -5.65 -6.61 -10.02
C PHE A 182 -4.21 -6.31 -9.72
N LYS A 183 -3.65 -5.35 -10.43
CA LYS A 183 -2.46 -4.65 -9.97
C LYS A 183 -3.00 -3.35 -9.40
N GLU A 184 -2.63 -3.00 -8.17
CA GLU A 184 -2.90 -1.64 -7.72
C GLU A 184 -2.27 -0.70 -8.76
N ASP A 185 -3.11 0.03 -9.49
CA ASP A 185 -2.65 0.98 -10.51
C ASP A 185 -2.17 2.23 -9.76
N ASN A 186 -1.08 2.07 -9.01
CA ASN A 186 -0.36 3.14 -8.34
C ASN A 186 0.49 3.94 -9.35
N THR A 187 0.32 3.68 -10.65
CA THR A 187 0.84 4.54 -11.70
C THR A 187 0.09 5.86 -11.58
N ILE A 188 0.73 6.84 -10.95
CA ILE A 188 0.38 8.23 -11.19
C ILE A 188 0.57 8.42 -12.72
N LYS A 189 -0.51 8.48 -13.49
CA LYS A 189 -0.46 8.63 -14.97
C LYS A 189 -0.37 10.09 -15.41
N ASP A 190 -0.62 10.99 -14.47
CA ASP A 190 -0.61 12.45 -14.66
C ASP A 190 0.49 13.05 -13.80
N ASN A 191 1.22 14.06 -14.27
CA ASN A 191 2.29 14.69 -13.49
C ASN A 191 1.79 15.20 -12.11
N ALA A 192 2.08 14.45 -11.05
CA ALA A 192 1.60 14.71 -9.69
C ALA A 192 2.53 14.10 -8.63
N VAL A 193 2.40 14.61 -7.42
CA VAL A 193 3.04 14.08 -6.21
C VAL A 193 1.96 13.73 -5.22
N MET A 194 2.03 12.56 -4.61
CA MET A 194 1.16 12.18 -3.51
C MET A 194 1.96 12.14 -2.22
N ILE A 195 1.56 12.94 -1.23
CA ILE A 195 2.15 13.01 0.11
C ILE A 195 1.07 12.60 1.10
N ASP A 196 1.34 11.59 1.94
CA ASP A 196 0.42 11.12 3.00
C ASP A 196 -1.00 10.76 2.54
N GLY A 197 -1.09 10.26 1.30
CA GLY A 197 -2.36 9.92 0.65
C GLY A 197 -3.09 11.11 0.02
N GLU A 198 -2.58 12.33 0.15
CA GLU A 198 -3.08 13.51 -0.55
C GLU A 198 -2.35 13.69 -1.88
N THR A 199 -3.11 13.72 -2.99
CA THR A 199 -2.54 13.96 -4.32
C THR A 199 -2.49 15.46 -4.61
N LYS A 200 -1.28 15.97 -4.84
CA LYS A 200 -0.98 17.37 -5.16
C LYS A 200 -0.52 17.49 -6.62
N PRO A 201 -1.07 18.44 -7.41
CA PRO A 201 -0.65 18.66 -8.78
C PRO A 201 0.76 19.29 -8.82
N ILE A 202 1.53 18.95 -9.85
CA ILE A 202 2.81 19.63 -10.11
C ILE A 202 2.52 20.94 -10.86
N VAL A 203 2.90 22.06 -10.25
CA VAL A 203 2.69 23.41 -10.83
C VAL A 203 3.93 23.94 -11.55
N GLY A 204 5.10 23.34 -11.31
CA GLY A 204 6.35 23.68 -11.98
C GLY A 204 7.43 22.65 -11.72
N ALA A 205 8.36 22.51 -12.65
CA ALA A 205 9.46 21.56 -12.51
C ALA A 205 10.73 22.16 -13.11
N LYS A 206 11.82 22.14 -12.35
CA LYS A 206 13.08 22.81 -12.71
C LYS A 206 14.30 21.96 -12.43
N ILE A 207 15.42 22.30 -13.08
CA ILE A 207 16.72 21.67 -12.87
C ILE A 207 17.83 22.72 -12.94
N ASP A 208 18.81 22.60 -12.06
CA ASP A 208 20.00 23.46 -12.04
C ASP A 208 20.89 23.22 -13.28
N GLU A 209 21.07 24.25 -14.12
CA GLU A 209 21.82 24.16 -15.38
C GLU A 209 23.30 23.85 -15.14
N ASP A 210 23.92 24.48 -14.13
CA ASP A 210 25.34 24.32 -13.82
C ASP A 210 25.65 22.91 -13.32
N ARG A 211 24.72 22.30 -12.57
CA ARG A 211 24.83 20.89 -12.13
C ARG A 211 24.59 19.94 -13.28
N LEU A 212 23.58 20.21 -14.10
CA LEU A 212 23.25 19.41 -15.27
C LEU A 212 24.44 19.34 -16.24
N ALA A 213 25.13 20.46 -16.47
CA ALA A 213 26.33 20.54 -17.29
C ALA A 213 27.49 19.65 -16.77
N LYS A 214 27.46 19.28 -15.48
CA LYS A 214 28.42 18.40 -14.80
C LYS A 214 27.89 16.98 -14.60
N ASN A 215 26.81 16.60 -15.29
CA ASN A 215 26.13 15.31 -15.16
C ASN A 215 25.55 15.04 -13.75
N ASN A 216 25.31 16.09 -12.97
CA ASN A 216 24.61 16.02 -11.70
C ASN A 216 23.18 16.54 -11.87
N TYR A 217 22.25 15.90 -11.22
CA TYR A 217 20.85 16.27 -11.23
C TYR A 217 20.52 16.91 -9.89
N ASN A 218 20.08 18.17 -9.95
CA ASN A 218 19.50 18.90 -8.83
C ASN A 218 18.12 19.37 -9.30
N MET A 219 17.12 18.54 -9.12
CA MET A 219 15.78 18.72 -9.66
C MET A 219 14.83 19.25 -8.58
N TYR A 220 13.91 20.12 -8.97
CA TYR A 220 12.90 20.72 -8.10
C TYR A 220 11.52 20.51 -8.72
N ILE A 221 10.62 19.87 -7.98
CA ILE A 221 9.24 19.58 -8.40
C ILE A 221 8.30 20.36 -7.48
N TYR A 222 7.78 21.47 -7.98
CA TYR A 222 6.97 22.42 -7.23
C TYR A 222 5.50 22.00 -7.21
N LEU A 223 4.92 22.02 -6.01
CA LEU A 223 3.50 21.79 -5.73
C LEU A 223 2.80 23.12 -5.42
N SER A 224 3.55 24.11 -4.92
CA SER A 224 3.20 25.52 -4.84
C SER A 224 4.47 26.39 -4.86
N GLU A 225 4.36 27.71 -4.65
CA GLU A 225 5.53 28.60 -4.58
C GLU A 225 6.48 28.28 -3.42
N SER A 226 5.96 27.72 -2.32
CA SER A 226 6.71 27.42 -1.09
C SER A 226 6.71 25.94 -0.72
N GLU A 227 6.32 25.07 -1.65
CA GLU A 227 6.20 23.63 -1.43
C GLU A 227 6.76 22.88 -2.63
N TYR A 228 7.76 22.03 -2.41
CA TYR A 228 8.41 21.29 -3.48
C TYR A 228 9.12 20.03 -2.98
N VAL A 229 9.26 19.07 -3.89
CA VAL A 229 10.16 17.92 -3.74
C VAL A 229 11.46 18.23 -4.46
N ARG A 230 12.60 18.03 -3.81
CA ARG A 230 13.91 18.16 -4.43
C ARG A 230 14.56 16.79 -4.54
N ILE A 231 15.16 16.51 -5.68
CA ILE A 231 15.83 15.24 -5.98
C ILE A 231 17.25 15.52 -6.43
N MET A 232 18.21 14.93 -5.75
CA MET A 232 19.62 14.98 -6.11
C MET A 232 20.08 13.61 -6.59
N ALA A 233 20.88 13.57 -7.64
CA ALA A 233 21.48 12.35 -8.17
C ALA A 233 22.66 12.65 -9.10
N THR A 234 23.45 11.63 -9.42
CA THR A 234 24.48 11.69 -10.48
C THR A 234 24.12 10.77 -11.63
N LYS A 235 24.19 11.26 -12.86
CA LYS A 235 23.82 10.52 -14.08
C LYS A 235 24.45 9.13 -14.15
N GLU A 236 25.76 9.03 -13.97
CA GLU A 236 26.53 7.78 -14.12
C GLU A 236 26.02 6.65 -13.21
N TYR A 237 25.65 7.01 -11.99
CA TYR A 237 25.26 6.04 -10.96
C TYR A 237 23.76 5.76 -10.95
N HIS A 238 22.94 6.75 -11.30
CA HIS A 238 21.50 6.71 -11.02
C HIS A 238 20.62 6.63 -12.26
N GLU A 239 21.02 7.21 -13.40
CA GLU A 239 20.14 7.36 -14.55
C GLU A 239 19.73 6.02 -15.15
N GLY A 240 18.42 5.85 -15.39
CA GLY A 240 17.85 4.68 -16.03
C GLY A 240 17.86 3.41 -15.17
N LYS A 241 18.28 3.51 -13.90
CA LYS A 241 18.28 2.41 -12.93
C LYS A 241 17.14 2.59 -11.93
N ILE A 242 16.67 1.47 -11.39
CA ILE A 242 15.77 1.49 -10.23
C ILE A 242 16.67 1.54 -9.00
N ILE A 243 16.59 2.65 -8.27
CA ILE A 243 17.36 2.91 -7.05
C ILE A 243 16.53 2.42 -5.88
N ASP A 244 17.14 1.62 -5.02
CA ASP A 244 16.53 1.19 -3.75
C ASP A 244 16.76 2.29 -2.70
N LEU A 245 15.71 3.01 -2.34
CA LEU A 245 15.78 4.14 -1.41
C LEU A 245 15.99 3.70 0.05
N THR A 246 15.97 2.39 0.33
CA THR A 246 16.13 1.86 1.69
C THR A 246 17.57 1.68 2.12
N LYS A 247 18.52 1.97 1.23
CA LYS A 247 19.93 1.68 1.44
C LYS A 247 20.79 2.91 1.19
N LYS A 248 21.81 3.07 2.03
CA LYS A 248 22.97 3.86 1.67
C LYS A 248 23.63 3.27 0.44
N GLU A 249 24.22 4.11 -0.39
CA GLU A 249 24.93 3.68 -1.58
C GLU A 249 26.33 3.16 -1.22
N LEU A 250 26.94 2.45 -2.18
CA LEU A 250 28.36 2.15 -2.08
C LEU A 250 29.16 3.41 -2.42
N GLU A 251 30.33 3.57 -1.79
CA GLU A 251 31.22 4.70 -2.04
C GLU A 251 31.52 4.84 -3.54
N HIS A 252 31.36 6.06 -4.06
CA HIS A 252 31.66 6.37 -5.44
C HIS A 252 31.91 7.87 -5.67
N GLU A 253 32.55 8.21 -6.79
CA GLU A 253 32.82 9.61 -7.15
C GLU A 253 31.54 10.28 -7.69
N GLY A 254 30.93 11.19 -6.93
CA GLY A 254 29.76 11.93 -7.39
C GLY A 254 28.81 12.31 -6.26
N TRP A 255 27.63 12.80 -6.60
CA TRP A 255 26.53 12.93 -5.66
C TRP A 255 25.84 11.59 -5.47
N TYR A 256 25.57 11.27 -4.21
CA TYR A 256 24.65 10.22 -3.79
C TYR A 256 23.20 10.67 -3.99
N TRP A 257 22.25 9.74 -4.07
CA TRP A 257 20.85 10.14 -4.14
C TRP A 257 20.41 10.88 -2.87
N SER A 258 19.59 11.91 -3.06
CA SER A 258 18.80 12.55 -2.00
C SER A 258 17.39 12.79 -2.51
N VAL A 259 16.41 12.65 -1.61
CA VAL A 259 15.04 13.10 -1.81
C VAL A 259 14.65 13.92 -0.60
N GLU A 260 14.29 15.18 -0.85
CA GLU A 260 13.88 16.15 0.16
C GLU A 260 12.46 16.64 -0.17
N TYR A 261 11.65 16.93 0.85
CA TYR A 261 10.34 17.59 0.69
C TYR A 261 10.25 18.75 1.66
N TYR A 262 9.92 19.91 1.09
CA TYR A 262 9.78 21.17 1.81
C TYR A 262 8.34 21.66 1.71
N GLU A 263 7.80 22.17 2.81
CA GLU A 263 6.48 22.80 2.85
C GLU A 263 6.55 24.07 3.70
N SER A 264 6.11 25.19 3.12
CA SER A 264 6.07 26.49 3.79
C SER A 264 7.43 26.96 4.36
N GLY A 265 8.53 26.54 3.74
CA GLY A 265 9.90 26.87 4.17
C GLY A 265 10.46 25.97 5.28
N GLU A 266 9.73 24.94 5.70
CA GLU A 266 10.20 23.93 6.64
C GLU A 266 10.62 22.64 5.90
N THR A 267 11.66 21.99 6.39
CA THR A 267 12.06 20.65 5.95
C THR A 267 11.11 19.63 6.56
N ILE A 268 10.29 18.98 5.73
CA ILE A 268 9.38 17.92 6.18
C ILE A 268 10.10 16.57 6.16
N LEU A 269 10.90 16.32 5.12
CA LEU A 269 11.83 15.20 5.06
C LEU A 269 13.09 15.59 4.29
N ASP A 270 14.23 15.07 4.75
CA ASP A 270 15.53 15.17 4.10
C ASP A 270 16.22 13.82 4.20
N THR A 271 16.42 13.15 3.07
CA THR A 271 17.04 11.83 3.00
C THR A 271 18.28 11.89 2.14
N PHE A 272 19.32 11.15 2.55
CA PHE A 272 20.58 11.17 1.83
C PHE A 272 21.29 9.82 1.90
N ALA A 273 21.80 9.35 0.77
CA ALA A 273 22.34 7.99 0.65
C ALA A 273 23.84 7.85 0.90
N ASP A 274 24.53 8.93 1.24
CA ASP A 274 25.97 8.92 1.46
C ASP A 274 26.34 7.92 2.58
N PRO A 275 27.18 6.91 2.29
CA PRO A 275 27.58 5.89 3.25
C PRO A 275 28.36 6.44 4.45
N ASP A 276 28.97 7.62 4.35
CA ASP A 276 29.68 8.24 5.48
C ASP A 276 28.73 9.06 6.38
N GLN A 277 27.54 9.41 5.88
CA GLN A 277 26.53 10.19 6.60
C GLN A 277 25.51 9.28 7.31
N GLN A 278 25.96 8.58 8.35
CA GLN A 278 25.15 7.59 9.07
C GLN A 278 23.93 8.18 9.79
N ASN A 279 23.95 9.48 10.13
CA ASN A 279 22.85 10.13 10.83
C ASN A 279 21.70 10.55 9.90
N TYR A 280 21.96 10.71 8.60
CA TYR A 280 20.91 11.04 7.64
C TYR A 280 19.99 9.83 7.46
N PRO A 281 18.66 10.02 7.54
CA PRO A 281 17.73 8.94 7.31
C PRO A 281 17.74 8.50 5.84
N VAL A 282 17.37 7.25 5.63
CA VAL A 282 16.95 6.70 4.33
C VAL A 282 15.49 6.31 4.41
N PHE A 283 14.89 5.91 3.30
CA PHE A 283 13.51 5.45 3.32
C PHE A 283 13.40 4.08 4.04
N GLN A 284 12.26 3.84 4.66
CA GLN A 284 11.86 2.53 5.16
C GLN A 284 11.38 1.62 4.01
N SER A 285 10.81 2.22 2.96
CA SER A 285 10.45 1.55 1.71
C SER A 285 10.49 2.53 0.55
N GLY A 286 10.70 2.02 -0.66
CA GLY A 286 10.46 2.76 -1.89
C GLY A 286 11.59 2.65 -2.89
N THR A 287 11.30 3.08 -4.11
CA THR A 287 12.29 3.12 -5.19
C THR A 287 12.22 4.44 -5.94
N LEU A 288 13.36 4.85 -6.48
CA LEU A 288 13.49 6.03 -7.35
C LEU A 288 13.98 5.59 -8.74
N TYR A 289 13.36 6.13 -9.77
CA TYR A 289 13.78 6.02 -11.15
C TYR A 289 13.83 7.42 -11.76
N LEU A 290 14.91 7.72 -12.47
CA LEU A 290 15.08 8.98 -13.17
C LEU A 290 15.76 8.74 -14.51
N LYS A 291 15.25 9.36 -15.57
CA LYS A 291 15.79 9.20 -16.91
C LYS A 291 15.58 10.43 -17.76
N ARG A 292 16.67 10.99 -18.30
CA ARG A 292 16.57 11.99 -19.38
C ARG A 292 16.08 11.30 -20.65
N LEU A 293 15.05 11.86 -21.26
CA LEU A 293 14.39 11.30 -22.44
C LEU A 293 14.83 12.01 -23.73
N ASP A 294 14.87 13.35 -23.72
CA ASP A 294 15.13 14.19 -24.88
C ASP A 294 15.45 15.63 -24.44
N ASP A 295 15.73 16.53 -25.39
CA ASP A 295 15.80 17.98 -25.20
C ASP A 295 14.76 18.68 -26.10
N ALA A 296 13.72 19.24 -25.50
CA ALA A 296 12.60 19.84 -26.22
C ALA A 296 12.60 21.36 -26.10
N ASN A 297 12.99 22.07 -27.17
CA ASN A 297 13.18 23.52 -27.22
C ASN A 297 14.28 24.02 -26.25
N GLY A 298 15.39 23.28 -26.15
CA GLY A 298 16.52 23.66 -25.27
C GLY A 298 16.29 23.38 -23.78
N GLN A 299 15.16 22.77 -23.42
CA GLN A 299 14.89 22.30 -22.06
C GLN A 299 14.97 20.77 -22.01
N PRO A 300 15.63 20.19 -20.99
CA PRO A 300 15.71 18.74 -20.86
C PRO A 300 14.36 18.14 -20.47
N VAL A 301 14.01 17.03 -21.09
CA VAL A 301 12.82 16.23 -20.79
C VAL A 301 13.24 15.05 -19.92
N PHE A 302 12.56 14.84 -18.81
CA PHE A 302 12.82 13.74 -17.89
C PHE A 302 11.56 12.92 -17.62
N GLU A 303 11.77 11.63 -17.36
CA GLU A 303 10.85 10.78 -16.62
C GLU A 303 11.43 10.57 -15.21
N ILE A 304 10.61 10.81 -14.18
CA ILE A 304 10.94 10.66 -12.77
C ILE A 304 9.82 9.86 -12.13
N LYS A 305 10.16 8.81 -11.40
CA LYS A 305 9.22 7.98 -10.64
C LYS A 305 9.77 7.73 -9.25
N LEU A 306 9.00 8.09 -8.24
CA LEU A 306 9.21 7.63 -6.87
C LEU A 306 8.02 6.76 -6.49
N GLU A 307 8.26 5.48 -6.25
CA GLU A 307 7.21 4.51 -5.93
C GLU A 307 7.34 4.03 -4.48
N ASN A 308 6.22 4.02 -3.75
CA ASN A 308 6.08 3.47 -2.40
C ASN A 308 7.09 4.03 -1.38
N GLY A 309 7.43 5.31 -1.49
CA GLY A 309 8.28 6.00 -0.53
C GLY A 309 7.61 6.04 0.84
N LYS A 310 8.29 5.53 1.85
CA LYS A 310 7.93 5.66 3.27
C LYS A 310 9.16 6.09 4.06
N VAL A 311 9.07 7.14 4.86
CA VAL A 311 10.22 7.70 5.59
C VAL A 311 9.78 8.35 6.89
N LYS A 312 10.65 8.35 7.89
CA LYS A 312 10.50 9.18 9.09
C LYS A 312 11.81 9.93 9.31
N GLY A 313 11.81 11.23 9.05
CA GLY A 313 12.92 12.12 9.38
C GLY A 313 12.83 12.53 10.84
N GLU A 314 13.96 12.56 11.55
CA GLU A 314 14.04 13.03 12.93
C GLU A 314 14.98 14.25 13.02
N GLU A 315 14.80 15.06 14.06
CA GLU A 315 15.62 16.23 14.36
C GLU A 315 15.68 17.25 13.21
N GLU A 316 16.87 17.51 12.65
CA GLU A 316 17.05 18.47 11.56
C GLU A 316 16.68 17.92 10.18
N TYR A 317 16.43 16.61 10.07
CA TYR A 317 16.17 15.90 8.81
C TYR A 317 14.67 15.65 8.54
N GLY A 318 13.79 16.20 9.38
CA GLY A 318 12.34 16.13 9.18
C GLY A 318 11.55 16.54 10.42
N ASP A 319 10.22 16.43 10.35
CA ASP A 319 9.32 16.91 11.40
C ASP A 319 9.05 15.89 12.54
N GLY A 320 9.77 14.75 12.53
CA GLY A 320 9.58 13.65 13.47
C GLY A 320 8.40 12.72 13.17
N LYS A 321 7.64 12.96 12.10
CA LYS A 321 6.51 12.12 11.68
C LYS A 321 6.90 11.19 10.54
N GLU A 322 6.13 10.12 10.43
CA GLU A 322 6.22 9.19 9.31
C GLU A 322 5.41 9.75 8.14
N HIS A 323 6.07 9.84 6.98
CA HIS A 323 5.51 10.32 5.74
C HIS A 323 5.54 9.25 4.66
N THR A 324 4.55 9.28 3.78
CA THR A 324 4.53 8.52 2.54
C THR A 324 4.60 9.46 1.34
N ILE A 325 5.40 9.12 0.35
CA ILE A 325 5.57 9.89 -0.88
C ILE A 325 5.51 8.99 -2.10
N ARG A 326 4.79 9.44 -3.13
CA ARG A 326 4.85 8.92 -4.50
C ARG A 326 4.94 10.09 -5.46
N LEU A 327 5.70 9.92 -6.54
CA LEU A 327 5.90 10.98 -7.53
C LEU A 327 5.93 10.36 -8.91
N TYR A 328 5.22 10.97 -9.85
CA TYR A 328 5.44 10.73 -11.26
C TYR A 328 5.54 12.06 -11.97
N TYR A 329 6.58 12.20 -12.77
CA TYR A 329 6.78 13.32 -13.65
C TYR A 329 7.33 12.84 -14.98
N ALA A 330 6.66 13.16 -16.07
CA ALA A 330 7.17 13.06 -17.42
C ALA A 330 6.98 14.41 -18.12
N GLY A 331 8.07 15.14 -18.34
CA GLY A 331 7.97 16.49 -18.89
C GLY A 331 9.28 17.25 -18.94
N LYS A 332 9.20 18.51 -19.39
CA LYS A 332 10.34 19.43 -19.47
C LYS A 332 10.70 19.96 -18.11
N LEU A 333 11.99 20.03 -17.78
CA LEU A 333 12.46 20.79 -16.63
C LEU A 333 12.95 22.15 -17.11
N GLU A 334 12.46 23.22 -16.52
CA GLU A 334 13.01 24.56 -16.78
C GLU A 334 14.40 24.66 -16.19
N LEU A 335 15.31 25.34 -16.88
CA LEU A 335 16.65 25.59 -16.38
C LEU A 335 16.59 26.72 -15.33
N LEU A 336 17.20 26.47 -14.16
CA LEU A 336 17.35 27.44 -13.07
C LEU A 336 18.57 28.32 -13.25
#